data_AF-A0A0D0TWS6-F1
#
_entry.id   AF-A0A0D0TWS6-F1
#
_cell.length_a   1.000
_cell.length_b   1.000
_cell.length_c   1.000
_cell.angle_alpha   90.00
_cell.angle_beta   90.00
_cell.angle_gamma   90.00
#
_symmetry.space_group_name_H-M   'P 1'
#
loop_
_entity.id
_entity.type
_entity.pdbx_description
1 polymer ?
#
loop_
_entity_poly.entity_id
_entity_poly.type
_entity_poly.pdbx_seq_one_letter_code
_entity_poly.pdbx_strand_id
1 'polypeptide(L)'
;MMILPSLRASSSRLAQPRLFSTTSRMLQKAPLAASTETATPEELLTKIGRNADKKLTPFAESWDKLNEVWLKTKKMNDLGLATKEKRYILWAFSRYSQGSAPSTFIRPPKPPKKFRGWGPKIQHGVRVRD
;
A
#
# COMPACT_ATOMS: atom_id res chain seq x y z
N MET A 1 31.60 -67.63 11.27
CA MET A 1 30.99 -66.63 10.35
C MET A 1 30.15 -65.69 11.17
N MET A 2 30.45 -64.39 11.11
CA MET A 2 29.88 -63.34 11.97
C MET A 2 28.58 -62.81 11.36
N ILE A 3 27.49 -62.79 12.14
CA ILE A 3 26.21 -62.21 11.76
C ILE A 3 26.26 -60.71 12.11
N LEU A 4 26.15 -59.84 11.11
CA LEU A 4 26.11 -58.38 11.30
C LEU A 4 24.69 -57.95 11.74
N PRO A 5 24.53 -57.12 12.77
CA PRO A 5 23.23 -56.54 13.12
C PRO A 5 22.83 -55.45 12.11
N SER A 6 21.61 -55.55 11.56
CA SER A 6 21.05 -54.51 10.69
C SER A 6 20.83 -53.22 11.48
N LEU A 7 21.42 -52.11 11.02
CA LEU A 7 21.17 -50.78 11.57
C LEU A 7 19.75 -50.35 11.18
N ARG A 8 18.83 -50.40 12.14
CA ARG A 8 17.48 -49.84 12.05
C ARG A 8 17.60 -48.31 11.93
N ALA A 9 17.31 -47.77 10.75
CA ALA A 9 17.26 -46.33 10.54
C ALA A 9 16.16 -45.69 11.41
N SER A 10 16.57 -44.98 12.46
CA SER A 10 15.68 -44.14 13.28
C SER A 10 15.25 -42.92 12.45
N SER A 11 14.11 -43.04 11.76
CA SER A 11 13.42 -41.90 11.16
C SER A 11 12.75 -41.07 12.26
N SER A 12 13.50 -40.19 12.92
CA SER A 12 12.95 -39.11 13.75
C SER A 12 12.37 -37.99 12.87
N ARG A 13 11.32 -38.31 12.11
CA ARG A 13 10.40 -37.28 11.62
C ARG A 13 9.47 -36.92 12.77
N LEU A 14 9.99 -36.19 13.75
CA LEU A 14 9.11 -35.43 14.63
C LEU A 14 8.37 -34.45 13.73
N ALA A 15 7.07 -34.71 13.52
CA ALA A 15 6.16 -33.73 12.96
C ALA A 15 6.13 -32.56 13.93
N GLN A 16 7.04 -31.61 13.76
CA GLN A 16 6.94 -30.35 14.46
C GLN A 16 5.61 -29.74 14.02
N PRO A 17 4.65 -29.48 14.94
CA PRO A 17 3.49 -28.70 14.59
C PRO A 17 4.05 -27.36 14.10
N ARG A 18 3.75 -27.00 12.85
CA ARG A 18 4.00 -25.64 12.38
C ARG A 18 3.20 -24.76 13.33
N LEU A 19 3.89 -24.12 14.27
CA LEU A 19 3.30 -23.10 15.12
C LEU A 19 2.83 -22.02 14.15
N PHE A 20 1.52 -22.01 13.86
CA PHE A 20 0.91 -20.90 13.17
C PHE A 20 1.21 -19.69 14.04
N SER A 21 2.06 -18.79 13.54
CA SER A 21 2.39 -17.56 14.24
C SER A 21 1.08 -16.85 14.55
N THR A 22 0.75 -16.75 15.84
CA THR A 22 -0.39 -15.99 16.36
C THR A 22 -0.08 -14.50 16.37
N THR A 23 0.74 -14.01 15.44
CA THR A 23 0.82 -12.58 15.12
C THR A 23 -0.45 -12.17 14.37
N SER A 24 -1.58 -12.36 15.04
CA SER A 24 -2.88 -11.75 14.80
C SER A 24 -2.85 -10.24 15.06
N ARG A 25 -1.73 -9.56 14.73
CA ARG A 25 -1.85 -8.30 14.01
C ARG A 25 -2.36 -8.62 12.61
N MET A 26 -3.57 -9.17 12.55
CA MET A 26 -4.45 -8.82 11.46
C MET A 26 -4.39 -7.30 11.39
N LEU A 27 -4.13 -6.78 10.20
CA LEU A 27 -4.28 -5.40 9.83
C LEU A 27 -5.75 -5.01 10.08
N GLN A 28 -6.17 -4.89 11.34
CA GLN A 28 -7.49 -4.40 11.67
C GLN A 28 -7.52 -2.98 11.12
N LYS A 29 -8.46 -2.74 10.20
CA LYS A 29 -8.73 -1.41 9.68
C LYS A 29 -9.24 -0.58 10.85
N ALA A 30 -8.33 0.10 11.53
CA ALA A 30 -8.71 1.09 12.52
C ALA A 30 -9.46 2.22 11.80
N PRO A 31 -10.42 2.88 12.49
CA PRO A 31 -11.01 4.09 11.97
C PRO A 31 -9.93 5.16 11.84
N LEU A 32 -10.02 5.92 10.76
CA LEU A 32 -9.23 7.11 10.51
C LEU A 32 -9.75 8.20 11.46
N ALA A 33 -8.83 8.83 12.19
CA ALA A 33 -9.13 9.90 13.15
C ALA A 33 -8.19 11.08 12.90
N ALA A 34 -8.50 12.24 13.48
CA ALA A 34 -7.65 13.42 13.40
C ALA A 34 -6.23 13.12 13.95
N SER A 35 -5.22 13.64 13.27
CA SER A 35 -3.81 13.55 13.66
C SER A 35 -3.24 14.97 13.80
N THR A 36 -2.09 15.10 14.46
CA THR A 36 -1.38 16.38 14.60
C THR A 36 -1.08 17.03 13.25
N GLU A 37 -0.81 16.23 12.21
CA GLU A 37 -0.56 16.74 10.87
C GLU A 37 -1.84 16.97 10.05
N THR A 38 -2.95 16.31 10.36
CA THR A 38 -4.19 16.38 9.58
C THR A 38 -5.37 16.45 10.53
N ALA A 39 -5.78 17.69 10.82
CA ALA A 39 -6.90 17.96 11.72
C ALA A 39 -8.22 17.65 11.00
N THR A 40 -8.30 18.03 9.73
CA THR A 40 -9.48 17.78 8.89
C THR A 40 -9.26 16.59 7.95
N PRO A 41 -10.34 15.85 7.62
CA PRO A 41 -10.30 14.83 6.57
C PRO A 41 -9.95 15.42 5.19
N GLU A 42 -10.30 16.67 4.90
CA GLU A 42 -9.94 17.38 3.66
C GLU A 42 -8.42 17.59 3.54
N GLU A 43 -7.77 18.00 4.63
CA GLU A 43 -6.29 18.08 4.69
C GLU A 43 -5.64 16.73 4.44
N LEU A 44 -6.23 15.65 4.93
CA LEU A 44 -5.72 14.30 4.69
C LEU A 44 -5.83 13.93 3.20
N LEU A 45 -6.97 14.21 2.57
CA LEU A 45 -7.15 13.92 1.15
C LEU A 45 -6.16 14.74 0.31
N THR A 46 -6.11 16.06 0.51
CA THR A 46 -5.19 16.97 -0.21
C THR A 46 -3.73 16.57 -0.10
N LYS A 47 -3.29 16.08 1.06
CA LYS A 47 -1.95 15.52 1.21
C LYS A 47 -1.78 14.24 0.40
N ILE A 48 -2.73 13.32 0.42
CA ILE A 48 -2.65 12.06 -0.34
C ILE A 48 -2.59 12.34 -1.85
N GLY A 49 -3.42 13.27 -2.33
CA GLY A 49 -3.54 13.63 -3.74
C GLY A 49 -4.07 12.48 -4.59
N ARG A 50 -3.60 12.37 -5.85
CA ARG A 50 -4.02 11.34 -6.83
C ARG A 50 -5.54 11.26 -7.01
N ASN A 51 -6.16 12.41 -7.30
CA ASN A 51 -7.60 12.59 -7.49
C ASN A 51 -8.46 12.25 -6.27
N ALA A 52 -7.87 11.98 -5.10
CA ALA A 52 -8.61 11.83 -3.85
C ALA A 52 -9.41 13.11 -3.53
N ASP A 53 -8.77 14.27 -3.65
CA ASP A 53 -9.32 15.60 -3.34
C ASP A 53 -10.50 15.96 -4.24
N LYS A 54 -10.61 15.35 -5.42
CA LYS A 54 -11.67 15.67 -6.38
C LYS A 54 -12.86 14.73 -6.27
N LYS A 55 -12.60 13.46 -5.95
CA LYS A 55 -13.60 12.38 -5.98
C LYS A 55 -14.10 11.99 -4.59
N LEU A 56 -13.35 12.31 -3.53
CA LEU A 56 -13.70 12.00 -2.15
C LEU A 56 -14.13 13.23 -1.34
N THR A 57 -14.17 14.42 -1.94
CA THR A 57 -14.76 15.64 -1.35
C THR A 57 -16.12 15.45 -0.68
N PRO A 58 -17.12 14.75 -1.26
CA PRO A 58 -18.41 14.59 -0.60
C PRO A 58 -18.34 13.75 0.70
N PHE A 59 -17.27 12.98 0.88
CA PHE A 59 -17.04 12.19 2.10
C PHE A 59 -16.09 12.88 3.07
N ALA A 60 -15.53 14.03 2.68
CA ALA A 60 -14.58 14.80 3.47
C ALA A 60 -15.27 15.74 4.48
N GLU A 61 -16.60 15.81 4.52
CA GLU A 61 -17.31 16.62 5.51
C GLU A 61 -17.13 16.07 6.94
N SER A 62 -16.95 14.75 7.09
CA SER A 62 -16.77 14.13 8.41
C SER A 62 -15.88 12.90 8.35
N TRP A 63 -15.15 12.65 9.44
CA TRP A 63 -14.35 11.44 9.62
C TRP A 63 -15.20 10.16 9.53
N ASP A 64 -16.46 10.21 9.97
CA ASP A 64 -17.37 9.06 9.91
C ASP A 64 -17.73 8.68 8.47
N LYS A 65 -18.09 9.66 7.63
CA LYS A 65 -18.38 9.43 6.21
C LYS A 65 -17.15 8.87 5.48
N LEU A 66 -15.97 9.41 5.79
CA LEU A 66 -14.71 8.93 5.22
C LEU A 66 -14.39 7.50 5.71
N ASN A 67 -14.64 7.21 6.98
CA ASN A 67 -14.46 5.88 7.57
C ASN A 67 -15.41 4.84 6.98
N GLU A 68 -16.64 5.21 6.63
CA GLU A 68 -17.53 4.30 5.91
C GLU A 68 -16.94 3.86 4.56
N VAL A 69 -16.33 4.79 3.82
CA VAL A 69 -15.67 4.50 2.54
C VAL A 69 -14.43 3.64 2.74
N TRP A 70 -13.62 3.97 3.76
CA TRP A 70 -12.43 3.20 4.13
C TRP A 70 -12.78 1.74 4.48
N LEU A 71 -13.80 1.54 5.31
CA LEU A 71 -14.26 0.21 5.71
C LEU A 71 -14.91 -0.53 4.54
N LYS A 72 -15.71 0.15 3.69
CA LYS A 72 -16.44 -0.44 2.57
C LYS A 72 -15.76 -0.17 1.22
N THR A 73 -14.83 -1.04 0.83
CA THR A 73 -14.07 -0.93 -0.44
C THR A 73 -14.94 -0.92 -1.71
N LYS A 74 -16.15 -1.51 -1.67
CA LYS A 74 -17.10 -1.46 -2.80
C LYS A 74 -17.55 -0.02 -3.14
N LYS A 75 -17.80 0.83 -2.14
CA LYS A 75 -18.21 2.24 -2.37
C LYS A 75 -17.16 3.01 -3.17
N MET A 76 -15.87 2.72 -2.94
CA MET A 76 -14.78 3.34 -3.69
C MET A 76 -14.75 2.96 -5.16
N ASN A 77 -15.35 1.82 -5.54
CA ASN A 77 -15.38 1.40 -6.93
C ASN A 77 -16.28 2.29 -7.79
N ASP A 78 -17.39 2.71 -7.22
CA ASP A 78 -18.47 3.44 -7.88
C ASP A 78 -18.09 4.93 -8.12
N LEU A 79 -17.09 5.44 -7.41
CA LEU A 79 -16.59 6.83 -7.52
C LEU A 79 -15.76 7.10 -8.79
N GLY A 80 -15.70 6.15 -9.73
CA GLY A 80 -14.95 6.31 -10.99
C GLY A 80 -13.44 6.49 -10.81
N LEU A 81 -12.86 6.13 -9.65
CA LEU A 81 -11.41 6.14 -9.43
C LEU A 81 -10.72 5.08 -10.32
N ALA A 82 -9.56 5.41 -10.88
CA ALA A 82 -8.77 4.42 -11.62
C ALA A 82 -8.21 3.37 -10.65
N THR A 83 -8.01 2.13 -11.11
CA THR A 83 -7.51 1.04 -10.25
C THR A 83 -6.19 1.36 -9.53
N LYS A 84 -5.29 2.13 -10.18
CA LYS A 84 -4.03 2.57 -9.58
C LYS A 84 -4.23 3.58 -8.45
N GLU A 85 -5.15 4.53 -8.65
CA GLU A 85 -5.52 5.54 -7.64
C GLU A 85 -6.14 4.85 -6.42
N LYS A 86 -7.10 3.95 -6.66
CA LYS A 86 -7.77 3.16 -5.62
C LYS A 86 -6.79 2.40 -4.73
N ARG A 87 -5.86 1.63 -5.33
CA ARG A 87 -4.87 0.88 -4.56
C ARG A 87 -4.00 1.81 -3.72
N TYR A 88 -3.62 2.96 -4.26
CA TYR A 88 -2.81 3.90 -3.51
C TYR A 88 -3.56 4.54 -2.34
N ILE A 89 -4.81 4.98 -2.56
CA ILE A 89 -5.64 5.58 -1.52
C ILE A 89 -5.89 4.58 -0.39
N LEU A 90 -6.25 3.33 -0.71
CA LEU A 90 -6.43 2.28 0.30
C LEU A 90 -5.14 1.98 1.06
N TRP A 91 -4.01 1.96 0.37
CA TRP A 91 -2.71 1.81 1.03
C TRP A 91 -2.40 2.99 1.94
N ALA A 92 -2.64 4.23 1.49
CA ALA A 92 -2.44 5.44 2.27
C ALA A 92 -3.32 5.46 3.53
N PHE A 93 -4.62 5.14 3.41
CA PHE A 93 -5.52 4.98 4.54
C PHE A 93 -5.06 3.87 5.48
N SER A 94 -4.58 2.75 4.96
CA SER A 94 -4.01 1.68 5.80
C SER A 94 -2.80 2.14 6.61
N ARG A 95 -1.92 2.97 6.02
CA ARG A 95 -0.74 3.50 6.72
C ARG A 95 -1.15 4.53 7.77
N TYR A 96 -2.09 5.39 7.42
CA TYR A 96 -2.63 6.39 8.34
C TYR A 96 -3.36 5.75 9.52
N SER A 97 -4.18 4.71 9.27
CA SER A 97 -4.88 3.99 10.35
C SER A 97 -3.93 3.25 11.30
N GLN A 98 -2.70 2.98 10.87
CA GLN A 98 -1.66 2.40 11.71
C GLN A 98 -0.89 3.45 12.52
N GLY A 99 -1.26 4.73 12.42
CA GLY A 99 -0.59 5.84 13.08
C GLY A 99 0.69 6.32 12.39
N SER A 100 0.93 5.93 11.13
CA SER A 100 2.02 6.56 10.36
C SER A 100 1.64 8.00 10.01
N ALA A 101 2.54 8.95 10.24
CA ALA A 101 2.34 10.34 9.83
C ALA A 101 2.22 10.46 8.29
N PRO A 102 1.29 11.26 7.75
CA PRO A 102 1.09 11.42 6.31
C PRO A 102 2.36 11.87 5.59
N SER A 103 3.13 12.78 6.19
CA SER A 103 4.45 13.22 5.69
C SER A 103 5.42 12.06 5.40
N THR A 104 5.37 10.99 6.19
CA THR A 104 6.32 9.86 6.10
C THR A 104 6.08 8.98 4.88
N PHE A 105 4.82 8.77 4.48
CA PHE A 105 4.49 7.75 3.48
C PHE A 105 3.96 8.33 2.16
N ILE A 106 3.50 9.57 2.16
CA ILE A 106 3.00 10.23 0.97
C ILE A 106 4.18 10.55 0.06
N ARG A 107 4.17 9.98 -1.14
CA ARG A 107 5.21 10.20 -2.14
C ARG A 107 4.66 11.03 -3.30
N PRO A 108 5.31 12.16 -3.66
CA PRO A 108 4.89 12.94 -4.81
C PRO A 108 4.97 12.09 -6.08
N PRO A 109 4.18 12.42 -7.12
CA PRO A 109 4.31 11.76 -8.41
C PRO A 109 5.74 11.91 -8.93
N LYS A 110 6.30 10.81 -9.47
CA LYS A 110 7.61 10.87 -10.08
C LYS A 110 7.56 11.88 -11.24
N PRO A 111 8.51 12.82 -11.33
CA PRO A 111 8.53 13.76 -12.44
C PRO A 111 8.67 13.00 -13.76
N PRO A 112 8.09 13.52 -14.85
CA PRO A 112 8.22 12.88 -16.15
C PRO A 112 9.70 12.83 -16.56
N LYS A 113 10.07 11.76 -17.27
CA LYS A 113 11.45 11.62 -17.76
C LYS A 113 11.77 12.80 -18.69
N LYS A 114 12.82 13.57 -18.37
CA LYS A 114 13.25 14.75 -19.14
C LYS A 114 13.59 14.41 -20.59
N PHE A 115 14.28 13.30 -20.82
CA PHE A 115 14.70 12.85 -22.15
C PHE A 115 14.31 11.39 -22.40
N ARG A 116 13.61 11.13 -23.51
CA ARG A 116 13.23 9.77 -23.96
C ARG A 116 14.24 9.29 -25.01
N GLY A 117 14.75 8.06 -24.89
CA GLY A 117 15.86 7.54 -25.70
C GLY A 117 17.20 7.52 -24.96
N TRP A 118 18.12 6.69 -25.43
CA TRP A 118 19.50 6.55 -24.95
C TRP A 118 20.43 6.45 -26.18
N GLY A 119 21.63 7.05 -26.10
CA GLY A 119 22.70 6.89 -27.10
C GLY A 119 23.06 8.16 -27.88
N PRO A 120 24.15 8.12 -28.67
CA PRO A 120 24.72 9.31 -29.35
C PRO A 120 23.74 9.98 -30.31
N LYS A 121 22.83 9.20 -30.89
CA LYS A 121 21.82 9.65 -31.85
C LYS A 121 20.65 10.39 -31.21
N ILE A 122 20.50 10.36 -29.88
CA ILE A 122 19.45 11.07 -29.15
C ILE A 122 20.11 11.89 -28.04
N GLN A 123 20.48 13.12 -28.35
CA GLN A 123 21.04 14.07 -27.39
C GLN A 123 19.94 15.03 -26.94
N HIS A 124 19.81 15.25 -25.63
CA HIS A 124 18.81 16.16 -25.05
C HIS A 124 17.37 15.96 -25.55
N GLY A 125 16.98 14.73 -25.88
CA GLY A 125 15.63 14.41 -26.37
C GLY A 125 15.39 14.75 -27.84
N VAL A 126 16.41 15.22 -28.55
CA VAL A 126 16.39 15.48 -30.00
C VAL A 126 17.18 14.39 -30.70
N ARG A 127 16.65 13.88 -31.82
CA ARG A 127 17.38 12.94 -32.67
C ARG A 127 18.40 13.73 -33.49
N VAL A 128 19.68 13.49 -33.24
CA VAL A 128 20.78 14.04 -34.04
C VAL A 128 20.71 13.35 -35.42
N ARG A 129 20.64 14.14 -36.49
CA ARG A 129 20.86 13.67 -37.86
C ARG A 129 22.33 13.89 -38.16
N ASP A 130 22.97 12.82 -38.63
CA ASP A 130 24.35 12.80 -39.10
C ASP A 130 24.50 13.71 -40.34
#